data_AF-A0A4U3A126-F1
#
_entry.id   AF-A0A4U3A126-F1
#
_cell.length_a   1.000
_cell.length_b   1.000
_cell.length_c   1.000
_cell.angle_alpha   90.00
_cell.angle_beta   90.00
_cell.angle_gamma   90.00
#
_symmetry.space_group_name_H-M   'P 1'
#
loop_
_entity.id
_entity.type
_entity.pdbx_description
1 polymer ?
#
loop_
_entity_poly.entity_id
_entity_poly.type
_entity_poly.pdbx_seq_one_letter_code
_entity_poly.pdbx_strand_id
1 'polypeptide(L)'
;SLFELNRIQLECDFKVLDDWRRDTDRMTTRIQMDEVNILRRFTPAQFLLKSAGKLFGVLPKNKGMLYNKYKQYVENEDYTEVTASIMKKFFLQFELFENTQERDINIFFRNPFNSLKQAVENTHLEIQEKQEMLHKMKSQPEVYHDSIMLFELRLRQCEVILNIGDDHTYTDVTLETSVE
;
A
#
# COMPACT_ATOMS: atom_id res chain seq x y z
N SER A 1 5.01 -24.80 -22.78
CA SER A 1 3.72 -24.61 -22.10
C SER A 1 3.11 -23.31 -22.60
N LEU A 2 1.81 -23.28 -22.95
CA LEU A 2 1.17 -22.11 -23.61
C LEU A 2 0.81 -20.97 -22.63
N PHE A 3 1.14 -21.13 -21.34
CA PHE A 3 0.76 -20.21 -20.26
C PHE A 3 1.92 -19.88 -19.30
N GLU A 4 3.17 -20.04 -19.73
CA GLU A 4 4.36 -19.86 -18.86
C GLU A 4 4.87 -18.41 -18.75
N LEU A 5 4.32 -17.45 -19.51
CA LEU A 5 4.67 -16.05 -19.36
C LEU A 5 3.68 -15.36 -18.40
N ASN A 6 4.21 -14.75 -17.33
CA ASN A 6 3.47 -13.79 -16.52
C ASN A 6 2.94 -12.65 -17.41
N ARG A 7 1.72 -12.81 -17.94
CA ARG A 7 1.06 -11.84 -18.82
C ARG A 7 0.65 -10.56 -18.10
N ILE A 8 0.66 -10.56 -16.77
CA ILE A 8 0.20 -9.44 -15.93
C ILE A 8 1.24 -9.19 -14.83
N GLN A 9 1.73 -7.97 -14.76
CA GLN A 9 2.61 -7.48 -13.71
C GLN A 9 1.80 -6.55 -12.80
N LEU A 10 1.67 -6.93 -11.52
CA LEU A 10 0.86 -6.21 -10.53
C LEU A 10 1.75 -5.44 -9.55
N GLU A 11 2.64 -4.61 -10.08
CA GLU A 11 3.55 -3.82 -9.25
C GLU A 11 2.84 -2.65 -8.59
N CYS A 12 2.70 -2.72 -7.27
CA CYS A 12 2.24 -1.62 -6.44
C CYS A 12 3.35 -0.59 -6.18
N ASP A 13 2.95 0.64 -5.84
CA ASP A 13 3.91 1.70 -5.47
C ASP A 13 4.33 1.57 -4.00
N PHE A 14 5.31 0.71 -3.72
CA PHE A 14 5.84 0.47 -2.37
C PHE A 14 6.50 1.70 -1.73
N LYS A 15 6.81 2.75 -2.50
CA LYS A 15 7.30 4.02 -1.95
C LYS A 15 6.30 4.63 -0.97
N VAL A 16 5.01 4.38 -1.15
CA VAL A 16 3.96 4.77 -0.20
C VAL A 16 4.24 4.23 1.20
N LEU A 17 4.69 2.97 1.32
CA LEU A 17 5.01 2.38 2.62
C LEU A 17 6.28 2.99 3.24
N ASP A 18 7.26 3.33 2.41
CA ASP A 18 8.46 4.04 2.87
C ASP A 18 8.14 5.44 3.40
N ASP A 19 7.21 6.14 2.75
CA ASP A 19 6.74 7.46 3.18
C ASP A 19 5.93 7.35 4.48
N TRP A 20 5.03 6.35 4.61
CA TRP A 20 4.30 6.07 5.86
C TRP A 20 5.21 5.75 7.04
N ARG A 21 6.26 4.94 6.83
CA ARG A 21 7.26 4.68 7.86
C ARG A 21 7.91 5.99 8.32
N ARG A 22 8.34 6.82 7.38
CA ARG A 22 8.99 8.10 7.67
C ARG A 22 8.08 9.07 8.40
N ASP A 23 6.81 9.15 8.02
CA ASP A 23 5.86 10.03 8.68
C ASP A 23 5.50 9.52 10.08
N THR A 24 5.46 8.21 10.30
CA THR A 24 5.34 7.61 11.63
C THR A 24 6.53 7.95 12.53
N ASP A 25 7.76 7.88 11.99
CA ASP A 25 8.96 8.30 12.72
C ASP A 25 8.91 9.80 13.06
N ARG A 26 8.43 10.65 12.14
CA ARG A 26 8.27 12.09 12.39
C ARG A 26 7.26 12.38 13.50
N MET A 27 6.12 11.70 13.49
CA MET A 27 5.07 11.83 14.50
C MET A 27 5.53 11.40 15.91
N THR A 28 6.47 10.46 15.99
CA THR A 28 6.96 9.90 17.27
C THR A 28 8.23 10.57 17.79
N THR A 29 9.06 11.17 16.92
CA THR A 29 10.41 11.61 17.31
C THR A 29 10.46 13.06 17.81
N ARG A 30 9.72 14.01 17.20
CA ARG A 30 9.74 15.42 17.63
C ARG A 30 8.45 16.17 17.31
N ILE A 31 7.76 16.56 18.38
CA ILE A 31 6.66 17.52 18.31
C ILE A 31 7.29 18.91 18.45
N GLN A 32 7.35 19.65 17.35
CA GLN A 32 7.80 21.04 17.38
C GLN A 32 6.69 21.88 18.01
N MET A 33 6.86 22.20 19.29
CA MET A 33 6.05 23.20 19.98
C MET A 33 6.85 24.47 20.18
N ASP A 34 6.35 25.57 19.63
CA ASP A 34 6.81 26.91 20.01
C ASP A 34 6.50 27.17 21.49
N GLU A 35 7.23 28.10 22.09
CA GLU A 35 6.98 28.53 23.45
C GLU A 35 5.53 29.01 23.62
N VAL A 36 4.79 28.35 24.51
CA VAL A 36 3.39 28.69 24.81
C VAL A 36 3.34 29.45 26.12
N ASN A 37 2.83 30.69 26.08
CA ASN A 37 2.60 31.44 27.30
C ASN A 37 1.34 30.91 28.02
N ILE A 38 1.57 30.12 29.06
CA ILE A 38 0.52 29.57 29.92
C ILE A 38 -0.11 30.63 30.85
N LEU A 39 0.53 31.79 30.99
CA LEU A 39 0.07 32.91 31.80
C LEU A 39 -0.63 33.90 30.87
N ARG A 40 -1.96 33.75 30.73
CA ARG A 40 -2.79 34.66 29.93
C ARG A 40 -2.47 36.12 30.27
N ARG A 41 -1.79 36.82 29.34
CA ARG A 41 -1.63 38.28 29.24
C ARG A 41 -1.02 39.04 30.43
N PHE A 42 -0.74 38.42 31.58
CA PHE A 42 -0.16 39.09 32.74
C PHE A 42 1.31 38.72 32.91
N THR A 43 2.19 39.66 32.60
CA THR A 43 3.56 39.58 33.12
C THR A 43 3.51 39.81 34.64
N PRO A 44 4.39 39.16 35.43
CA PRO A 44 4.49 39.42 36.87
C PRO A 44 4.62 40.92 37.18
N ALA A 45 5.28 41.67 36.29
CA ALA A 45 5.36 43.12 36.34
C ALA A 45 3.99 43.84 36.28
N GLN A 46 3.02 43.36 35.50
CA GLN A 46 1.67 43.93 35.46
C GLN A 46 0.87 43.64 36.73
N PHE A 47 1.11 42.51 37.40
CA PHE A 47 0.51 42.21 38.71
C PHE A 47 1.02 43.18 39.79
N LEU A 48 2.31 43.51 39.73
CA LEU A 48 2.94 44.52 40.57
C LEU A 48 2.46 45.94 40.24
N LEU A 49 2.33 46.29 38.95
CA LEU A 49 1.93 47.62 38.49
C LEU A 49 0.45 47.95 38.76
N LYS A 50 -0.46 46.97 38.71
CA LYS A 50 -1.88 47.20 39.08
C LYS A 50 -2.10 47.50 40.56
N SER A 51 -1.19 47.07 41.43
CA SER A 51 -1.23 47.38 42.87
C SER A 51 -0.45 48.64 43.24
N ALA A 52 0.20 49.27 42.27
CA ALA A 52 1.20 50.30 42.48
C ALA A 52 0.65 51.71 42.73
N GLY A 53 -0.68 51.91 42.66
CA GLY A 53 -1.30 53.16 43.13
C GLY A 53 -1.23 53.38 44.65
N LYS A 54 -0.90 52.35 45.46
CA LYS A 54 -0.87 52.44 46.94
C LYS A 54 0.31 51.74 47.64
N LEU A 55 1.23 51.07 46.93
CA LEU A 55 2.15 50.08 47.52
C LEU A 55 3.65 50.21 47.14
N PHE A 56 4.07 51.26 46.44
CA PHE A 56 5.48 51.40 46.04
C PHE A 56 6.49 51.50 47.21
N GLY A 57 6.04 51.76 48.45
CA GLY A 57 6.90 51.77 49.64
C GLY A 57 7.09 50.41 50.36
N VAL A 58 6.31 49.36 50.03
CA VAL A 58 6.21 48.13 50.86
C VAL A 58 6.69 46.87 50.15
N LEU A 59 6.86 46.93 48.83
CA LEU A 59 7.21 45.79 47.97
C LEU A 59 8.46 44.99 48.37
N PRO A 60 9.60 45.58 48.79
CA PRO A 60 10.76 44.78 49.17
C PRO A 60 10.56 43.99 50.48
N LYS A 61 9.53 44.32 51.30
CA LYS A 61 9.33 43.72 52.64
C LYS A 61 8.36 42.53 52.68
N ASN A 62 7.58 42.25 51.64
CA ASN A 62 6.49 41.26 51.71
C ASN A 62 6.52 40.19 50.60
N LYS A 63 7.71 39.61 50.38
CA LYS A 63 7.96 38.56 49.36
C LYS A 63 7.05 37.33 49.52
N GLY A 64 6.71 36.95 50.75
CA GLY A 64 5.83 35.81 51.02
C GLY A 64 4.38 36.02 50.56
N MET A 65 3.82 37.22 50.75
CA MET A 65 2.48 37.56 50.26
C MET A 65 2.42 37.55 48.73
N LEU A 66 3.46 38.05 48.06
CA LEU A 66 3.56 38.03 46.61
C LEU A 66 3.66 36.61 46.07
N TYR A 67 4.49 35.77 46.70
CA TYR A 67 4.61 34.34 46.38
C TYR A 67 3.26 33.62 46.49
N ASN A 68 2.56 33.79 47.62
CA ASN A 68 1.27 33.13 47.84
C ASN A 68 0.19 33.59 46.83
N LYS A 69 0.18 34.87 46.45
CA LYS A 69 -0.73 35.36 45.41
C LYS A 69 -0.42 34.79 44.03
N TYR A 70 0.86 34.71 43.67
CA TYR A 70 1.26 34.10 42.40
C TYR A 70 0.94 32.61 42.37
N LYS A 71 1.21 31.90 43.47
CA LYS A 71 0.84 30.49 43.64
C LYS A 71 -0.67 30.30 43.50
N GLN A 72 -1.48 31.08 44.21
CA GLN A 72 -2.94 31.02 44.11
C GLN A 72 -3.44 31.34 42.70
N TYR A 73 -2.81 32.27 41.99
CA TYR A 73 -3.15 32.56 40.60
C TYR A 73 -2.91 31.34 39.70
N VAL A 74 -1.71 30.75 39.76
CA VAL A 74 -1.36 29.56 38.97
C VAL A 74 -2.25 28.37 39.32
N GLU A 75 -2.57 28.15 40.60
CA GLU A 75 -3.39 27.01 41.04
C GLU A 75 -4.87 27.13 40.65
N ASN A 76 -5.39 28.34 40.41
CA ASN A 76 -6.81 28.57 40.13
C ASN A 76 -7.07 29.11 38.71
N GLU A 77 -6.04 29.32 37.89
CA GLU A 77 -6.21 29.79 36.50
C GLU A 77 -6.86 28.69 35.65
N ASP A 78 -7.72 29.11 34.73
CA ASP A 78 -8.30 28.22 33.73
C ASP A 78 -7.34 28.03 32.54
N TYR A 79 -6.76 26.84 32.45
CA TYR A 79 -5.85 26.44 31.38
C TYR A 79 -6.55 25.80 30.17
N THR A 80 -7.89 25.83 30.09
CA THR A 80 -8.64 25.15 29.02
C THR A 80 -8.26 25.65 27.63
N GLU A 81 -8.18 26.97 27.43
CA GLU A 81 -7.83 27.57 26.12
C GLU A 81 -6.40 27.20 25.69
N VAL A 82 -5.46 27.26 26.63
CA VAL A 82 -4.04 26.95 26.39
C VAL A 82 -3.88 25.46 26.07
N THR A 83 -4.54 24.60 26.85
CA THR A 83 -4.56 23.15 26.63
C THR A 83 -5.14 22.82 25.26
N ALA A 84 -6.26 23.42 24.87
CA ALA A 84 -6.86 23.22 23.55
C ALA A 84 -5.91 23.64 22.41
N SER A 85 -5.18 24.76 22.58
CA SER A 85 -4.18 25.20 21.62
C SER A 85 -3.02 24.22 21.48
N ILE A 86 -2.49 23.73 22.60
CA ILE A 86 -1.43 22.73 22.66
C ILE A 86 -1.89 21.42 22.01
N MET A 87 -3.08 20.93 22.36
CA MET A 87 -3.67 19.73 21.78
C MET A 87 -3.81 19.87 20.26
N LYS A 88 -4.33 20.99 19.76
CA LYS A 88 -4.46 21.22 18.32
C LYS A 88 -3.11 21.12 17.60
N LYS A 89 -2.06 21.73 18.15
CA LYS A 89 -0.70 21.64 17.57
C LYS A 89 -0.15 20.21 17.60
N PHE A 90 -0.39 19.50 18.70
CA PHE A 90 0.02 18.11 18.85
C PHE A 90 -0.68 17.19 17.84
N PHE A 91 -2.01 17.32 17.70
CA PHE A 91 -2.81 16.45 16.84
C PHE A 91 -2.72 16.78 15.35
N LEU A 92 -2.25 17.98 14.98
CA LEU A 92 -2.12 18.39 13.58
C LEU A 92 -1.37 17.38 12.71
N GLN A 93 -0.29 16.77 13.22
CA GLN A 93 0.47 15.79 12.45
C GLN A 93 -0.32 14.50 12.18
N PHE A 94 -1.14 14.08 13.14
CA PHE A 94 -2.02 12.91 13.00
C PHE A 94 -3.16 13.18 12.02
N GLU A 95 -3.77 14.37 12.08
CA GLU A 95 -4.81 14.81 11.13
C GLU A 95 -4.25 14.85 9.70
N LEU A 96 -3.05 15.38 9.49
CA LEU A 96 -2.41 15.41 8.17
C LEU A 96 -2.16 14.00 7.62
N PHE A 97 -1.67 13.09 8.46
CA PHE A 97 -1.44 11.70 8.08
C PHE A 97 -2.74 10.99 7.70
N GLU A 98 -3.80 11.15 8.50
CA GLU A 98 -5.12 10.58 8.24
C GLU A 98 -5.69 11.09 6.90
N ASN A 99 -5.62 12.40 6.66
CA ASN A 99 -6.12 13.03 5.44
C ASN A 99 -5.41 12.56 4.16
N THR A 100 -4.19 12.03 4.27
CA THR A 100 -3.43 11.53 3.11
C THR A 100 -3.68 10.06 2.77
N GLN A 101 -4.21 9.25 3.70
CA GLN A 101 -4.33 7.79 3.52
C GLN A 101 -5.13 7.39 2.28
N GLU A 102 -6.28 8.01 2.04
CA GLU A 102 -7.12 7.66 0.89
C GLU A 102 -6.38 7.88 -0.43
N ARG A 103 -5.69 9.02 -0.55
CA ARG A 103 -4.87 9.34 -1.72
C ARG A 103 -3.72 8.34 -1.89
N ASP A 104 -3.06 7.99 -0.80
CA ASP A 104 -1.91 7.10 -0.80
C ASP A 104 -2.28 5.67 -1.20
N ILE A 105 -3.42 5.16 -0.71
CA ILE A 105 -3.98 3.87 -1.12
C ILE A 105 -4.30 3.87 -2.61
N ASN A 106 -4.92 4.95 -3.12
CA ASN A 106 -5.21 5.09 -4.54
C ASN A 106 -3.93 5.09 -5.39
N ILE A 107 -2.86 5.74 -4.92
CA ILE A 107 -1.54 5.72 -5.60
C ILE A 107 -0.95 4.32 -5.59
N PHE A 108 -0.98 3.64 -4.44
CA PHE A 108 -0.43 2.30 -4.27
C PHE A 108 -1.00 1.31 -5.29
N PHE A 109 -2.32 1.35 -5.52
CA PHE A 109 -3.01 0.43 -6.44
C PHE A 109 -3.19 0.95 -7.87
N ARG A 110 -2.73 2.17 -8.20
CA ARG A 110 -2.97 2.76 -9.52
C ARG A 110 -2.39 1.91 -10.66
N ASN A 111 -1.13 1.51 -10.54
CA ASN A 111 -0.44 0.74 -11.56
C ASN A 111 -1.00 -0.68 -11.76
N PRO A 112 -1.29 -1.47 -10.70
CA PRO A 112 -1.88 -2.79 -10.89
C PRO A 112 -3.30 -2.73 -11.48
N PHE A 113 -4.12 -1.74 -11.11
CA PHE A 113 -5.44 -1.57 -11.74
C PHE A 113 -5.33 -1.23 -13.22
N ASN A 114 -4.41 -0.34 -13.60
CA ASN A 114 -4.16 -0.02 -15.01
C ASN A 114 -3.68 -1.24 -15.79
N SER A 115 -2.75 -2.02 -15.21
CA SER A 115 -2.21 -3.23 -15.83
C SER A 115 -3.30 -4.29 -16.02
N LEU A 116 -4.18 -4.46 -15.04
CA LEU A 116 -5.33 -5.38 -15.14
C LEU A 116 -6.31 -4.93 -16.24
N LYS A 117 -6.63 -3.64 -16.29
CA LYS A 117 -7.52 -3.09 -17.32
C LYS A 117 -6.95 -3.31 -18.71
N GLN A 118 -5.66 -3.02 -18.90
CA GLN A 118 -4.98 -3.24 -20.16
C GLN A 118 -4.94 -4.74 -20.55
N ALA A 119 -4.70 -5.63 -19.59
CA ALA A 119 -4.71 -7.07 -19.85
C ALA A 119 -6.09 -7.56 -20.31
N VAL A 120 -7.17 -7.05 -19.72
CA VAL A 120 -8.55 -7.35 -20.13
C VAL A 120 -8.81 -6.86 -21.56
N GLU A 121 -8.46 -5.62 -21.87
CA GLU A 121 -8.61 -5.04 -23.21
C GLU A 121 -7.84 -5.84 -24.26
N ASN A 122 -6.56 -6.13 -24.00
CA ASN A 122 -5.71 -6.93 -24.89
C ASN A 122 -6.26 -8.35 -25.08
N THR A 123 -6.76 -8.98 -24.01
CA THR A 123 -7.33 -10.33 -24.09
C THR A 123 -8.60 -10.35 -24.94
N HIS A 124 -9.44 -9.33 -24.84
CA HIS A 124 -10.63 -9.22 -25.70
C HIS A 124 -10.25 -9.04 -27.18
N LEU A 125 -9.22 -8.24 -27.48
CA LEU A 125 -8.69 -8.11 -28.83
C LEU A 125 -8.13 -9.44 -29.36
N GLU A 126 -7.31 -10.14 -28.55
CA GLU A 126 -6.79 -11.46 -28.90
C GLU A 126 -7.95 -12.45 -29.19
N ILE A 127 -8.99 -12.46 -28.36
CA ILE A 127 -10.16 -13.33 -28.57
C ILE A 127 -10.85 -12.99 -29.90
N GLN A 128 -11.07 -11.71 -30.20
CA GLN A 128 -11.71 -11.29 -31.44
C GLN A 128 -10.88 -11.70 -32.67
N GLU A 129 -9.57 -11.43 -32.67
CA GLU A 129 -8.68 -11.83 -33.76
C GLU A 129 -8.69 -13.34 -33.99
N LYS A 130 -8.67 -14.13 -32.91
CA LYS A 130 -8.74 -15.60 -33.00
C LYS A 130 -10.09 -16.08 -33.51
N GLN A 131 -11.19 -15.43 -33.13
CA GLN A 131 -12.52 -15.75 -33.64
C GLN A 131 -12.65 -15.44 -35.14
N GLU A 132 -12.14 -14.29 -35.59
CA GLU A 132 -12.12 -13.92 -37.01
C GLU A 132 -11.26 -14.88 -37.84
N MET A 133 -10.07 -15.23 -37.34
CA MET A 133 -9.20 -16.23 -37.96
C MET A 133 -9.92 -17.58 -38.06
N LEU A 134 -10.56 -18.04 -36.97
CA LEU A 134 -11.31 -19.28 -36.97
C LEU A 134 -12.49 -19.25 -37.96
N HIS A 135 -13.19 -18.12 -38.07
CA HIS A 135 -14.28 -17.95 -39.03
C HIS A 135 -13.77 -18.04 -40.47
N LYS A 136 -12.64 -17.40 -40.78
CA LYS A 136 -11.98 -17.49 -42.09
C LYS A 136 -11.51 -18.91 -42.42
N MET A 137 -10.98 -19.64 -41.45
CA MET A 137 -10.60 -21.05 -41.63
C MET A 137 -11.83 -21.92 -41.92
N LYS A 138 -12.92 -21.70 -41.18
CA LYS A 138 -14.19 -22.43 -41.37
C LYS A 138 -14.87 -22.14 -42.71
N SER A 139 -14.71 -20.94 -43.28
CA SER A 139 -15.29 -20.60 -44.59
C SER A 139 -14.47 -21.12 -45.77
N GLN A 140 -13.21 -21.52 -45.55
CA GLN A 140 -12.32 -22.08 -46.57
C GLN A 140 -11.66 -23.38 -46.10
N PRO A 141 -12.44 -24.43 -45.76
CA PRO A 141 -11.91 -25.65 -45.16
C PRO A 141 -10.94 -26.40 -46.07
N GLU A 142 -11.14 -26.32 -47.39
CA GLU A 142 -10.31 -27.00 -48.40
C GLU A 142 -8.85 -26.54 -48.38
N VAL A 143 -8.59 -25.28 -48.03
CA VAL A 143 -7.24 -24.71 -47.94
C VAL A 143 -6.42 -25.35 -46.81
N TYR A 144 -7.10 -25.83 -45.77
CA TYR A 144 -6.45 -26.40 -44.57
C TYR A 144 -6.57 -27.92 -44.50
N HIS A 145 -7.40 -28.53 -45.35
CA HIS A 145 -7.72 -29.96 -45.33
C HIS A 145 -6.46 -30.83 -45.41
N ASP A 146 -5.62 -30.61 -46.43
CA ASP A 146 -4.40 -31.40 -46.65
C ASP A 146 -3.41 -31.29 -45.48
N SER A 147 -3.28 -30.09 -44.92
CA SER A 147 -2.36 -29.84 -43.80
C SER A 147 -2.85 -30.50 -42.50
N ILE A 148 -4.16 -30.47 -42.24
CA ILE A 148 -4.77 -31.14 -41.08
C ILE A 148 -4.66 -32.66 -41.24
N MET A 149 -4.96 -33.19 -42.43
CA MET A 149 -4.84 -34.62 -42.74
C MET A 149 -3.40 -35.13 -42.54
N LEU A 150 -2.39 -34.37 -42.98
CA LEU A 150 -1.00 -34.73 -42.76
C LEU A 150 -0.63 -34.75 -41.26
N PHE A 151 -1.15 -33.81 -40.48
CA PHE A 151 -0.92 -33.77 -39.04
C PHE A 151 -1.59 -34.95 -38.33
N GLU A 152 -2.84 -35.26 -38.66
CA GLU A 152 -3.56 -36.42 -38.13
C GLU A 152 -2.86 -37.73 -38.47
N LEU A 153 -2.38 -37.87 -39.72
CA LEU A 153 -1.62 -39.05 -40.15
C LEU A 153 -0.36 -39.22 -39.29
N ARG A 154 0.41 -38.15 -39.09
CA ARG A 154 1.60 -38.20 -38.24
C ARG A 154 1.27 -38.51 -36.78
N LEU A 155 0.19 -37.94 -36.24
CA LEU A 155 -0.24 -38.24 -34.88
C LEU A 155 -0.56 -39.73 -34.73
N ARG A 156 -1.31 -40.31 -35.67
CA ARG A 156 -1.61 -41.76 -35.71
C ARG A 156 -0.36 -42.62 -35.85
N GLN A 157 0.60 -42.22 -36.69
CA GLN A 157 1.87 -42.93 -36.81
C GLN A 157 2.62 -42.94 -35.48
N CYS A 158 2.68 -41.81 -34.77
CA CYS A 158 3.30 -41.74 -33.45
C CYS A 158 2.56 -42.61 -32.41
N GLU A 159 1.22 -42.56 -32.38
CA GLU A 159 0.41 -43.42 -31.48
C GLU A 159 0.69 -44.91 -31.72
N VAL A 160 0.76 -45.33 -32.99
CA VAL A 160 1.07 -46.72 -33.36
C VAL A 160 2.49 -47.09 -32.93
N ILE A 161 3.48 -46.24 -33.18
CA ILE A 161 4.87 -46.49 -32.78
C ILE A 161 4.98 -46.62 -31.26
N LEU A 162 4.30 -45.77 -30.49
CA LEU A 162 4.27 -45.84 -29.03
C LEU A 162 3.60 -47.13 -28.54
N ASN A 163 2.43 -47.47 -29.09
CA ASN A 163 1.71 -48.69 -28.72
C ASN A 163 2.48 -49.97 -29.09
N ILE A 164 3.18 -49.98 -30.24
CA ILE A 164 4.06 -51.10 -30.65
C ILE A 164 5.29 -51.17 -29.72
N GLY A 165 5.84 -50.02 -29.32
CA GLY A 165 6.91 -49.94 -28.33
C GLY A 165 6.50 -50.52 -26.97
N ASP A 166 5.24 -50.34 -26.57
CA ASP A 166 4.68 -50.92 -25.35
C ASP A 166 4.40 -52.43 -25.50
N ASP A 167 3.85 -52.91 -26.63
CA ASP A 167 3.58 -54.33 -26.90
C ASP A 167 4.86 -55.18 -27.04
N HIS A 168 5.96 -54.59 -27.51
CA HIS A 168 7.26 -55.27 -27.60
C HIS A 168 8.00 -55.40 -26.26
N THR A 169 7.46 -54.86 -25.16
CA THR A 169 8.03 -55.12 -23.81
C THR A 169 7.52 -56.41 -23.16
N TYR A 170 6.57 -57.14 -23.77
CA TYR A 170 6.00 -58.38 -23.21
C TYR A 170 6.20 -59.66 -24.03
N THR A 171 6.90 -59.61 -25.17
CA THR A 171 7.14 -60.81 -26.02
C THR A 171 8.55 -61.39 -25.92
N ASP A 172 9.33 -60.99 -24.90
CA ASP A 172 10.67 -61.53 -24.66
C ASP A 172 10.78 -62.23 -23.29
N VAL A 173 9.81 -63.09 -22.95
CA VAL A 173 9.99 -64.13 -21.92
C VAL A 173 9.16 -65.35 -22.28
N THR A 174 9.76 -66.31 -23.00
CA THR A 174 9.60 -67.74 -22.67
C THR A 174 10.76 -68.51 -23.28
N LEU A 175 11.79 -68.64 -22.43
CA LEU A 175 12.79 -69.69 -22.52
C LEU A 175 12.09 -71.05 -22.61
N GLU A 176 12.31 -71.79 -23.69
CA GLU A 176 12.38 -73.24 -23.60
C GLU A 176 13.78 -73.70 -24.01
N THR A 177 14.68 -73.60 -23.03
CA THR A 177 15.72 -74.61 -22.84
C THR A 177 15.04 -75.96 -22.60
N SER A 178 15.13 -76.88 -23.55
CA SER A 178 15.04 -78.31 -23.26
C SER A 178 16.07 -79.03 -24.13
N VAL A 179 17.11 -79.48 -23.44
CA VAL A 179 18.15 -80.40 -23.88
C VAL A 179 17.54 -81.81 -23.91
N GLU A 180 17.59 -82.48 -25.06
CA GLU A 180 18.11 -83.85 -25.31
C GLU A 180 17.86 -84.26 -26.77
#